data_AF-A0AAQ0QD68-F1
#
_entry.id   AF-A0AAQ0QD68-F1
#
_cell.length_a   1.000
_cell.length_b   1.000
_cell.length_c   1.000
_cell.angle_alpha   90.00
_cell.angle_beta   90.00
_cell.angle_gamma   90.00
#
_symmetry.space_group_name_H-M   'P 1'
#
loop_
_entity.id
_entity.type
_entity.pdbx_description
1 polymer ?
#
loop_
_entity_poly.entity_id
_entity_poly.type
_entity_poly.pdbx_seq_one_letter_code
_entity_poly.pdbx_strand_id
1 'polypeptide(L)' 'SVIKTFKNHAPTILNYFRRRATNASAEAFNSKVKIFRSQMRGARDRDFFIFRLVKLYA' A
#
# COMPACT_ATOMS: atom_id res chain seq x y z
N SER A 1 14.31 -10.68 15.86
CA SER A 1 15.01 -11.40 14.79
C SER A 1 14.04 -11.66 13.65
N VAL A 2 14.47 -11.43 12.41
CA VAL A 2 13.68 -11.61 11.17
C VAL A 2 13.00 -12.98 11.11
N ILE A 3 13.65 -14.00 11.66
CA ILE A 3 13.14 -15.38 11.73
C ILE A 3 11.83 -15.49 12.52
N LYS A 4 11.68 -14.72 13.62
CA LYS A 4 10.47 -14.74 14.45
C LYS A 4 9.29 -14.11 13.71
N THR A 5 9.53 -12.99 13.01
CA THR A 5 8.54 -12.33 12.17
C THR A 5 8.09 -13.23 11.01
N PHE A 6 9.03 -13.92 10.37
CA PHE A 6 8.72 -14.86 9.30
C PHE A 6 7.81 -16.00 9.77
N LYS A 7 8.12 -16.61 10.92
CA LYS A 7 7.28 -17.68 11.51
C LYS A 7 5.87 -17.18 11.84
N ASN A 8 5.73 -15.97 12.38
CA ASN A 8 4.43 -15.40 12.73
C ASN A 8 3.53 -15.12 11.51
N HIS A 9 4.11 -14.81 10.35
CA HIS A 9 3.35 -14.48 9.13
C HIS A 9 3.34 -15.59 8.07
N ALA A 10 3.98 -16.74 8.35
CA ALA A 10 4.04 -17.90 7.46
C ALA A 10 2.66 -18.37 6.93
N PRO A 11 1.56 -18.37 7.72
CA PRO A 11 0.24 -18.76 7.22
C PRO A 11 -0.29 -17.81 6.13
N THR A 12 -0.08 -16.51 6.28
CA THR A 12 -0.49 -15.48 5.32
C THR A 12 0.34 -15.58 4.03
N ILE A 13 1.64 -15.81 4.17
CA ILE A 13 2.56 -16.03 3.05
C ILE A 13 2.15 -17.27 2.25
N LEU A 14 1.83 -18.38 2.91
CA LEU A 14 1.38 -19.61 2.23
C LEU A 14 0.04 -19.41 1.49
N ASN A 15 -0.86 -18.59 2.05
CA ASN A 15 -2.14 -18.29 1.42
C ASN A 15 -2.01 -17.52 0.09
N TYR A 16 -0.98 -16.68 -0.05
CA TYR A 16 -0.63 -15.99 -1.29
C TYR A 16 -0.36 -16.97 -2.43
N PHE A 17 0.46 -18.00 -2.18
CA PHE A 17 0.81 -19.01 -3.18
C PHE A 17 -0.37 -19.92 -3.55
N ARG A 18 -1.27 -20.21 -2.60
CA ARG A 18 -2.47 -21.05 -2.84
C ARG A 18 -3.53 -20.35 -3.67
N ARG A 19 -3.85 -19.09 -3.36
CA ARG A 19 -4.95 -18.36 -4.00
C ARG A 19 -4.51 -17.62 -5.26
N ARG A 20 -3.20 -17.53 -5.54
CA ARG A 20 -2.60 -16.66 -6.58
C ARG A 20 -3.11 -15.22 -6.53
N ALA A 21 -3.63 -14.81 -5.37
CA ALA A 21 -4.10 -13.46 -5.11
C ALA A 21 -2.86 -12.60 -4.89
N THR A 22 -2.34 -12.07 -5.99
CA THR A 22 -1.15 -11.25 -6.00
C THR A 22 -1.46 -9.87 -5.42
N ASN A 23 -0.68 -9.46 -4.43
CA ASN A 23 -0.75 -8.17 -3.75
C ASN A 23 -0.21 -7.02 -4.63
N ALA A 24 0.26 -7.31 -5.85
CA ALA A 24 0.88 -6.33 -6.74
C ALA A 24 -0.03 -5.13 -7.03
N SER A 25 -1.34 -5.32 -7.16
CA SER A 25 -2.26 -4.19 -7.37
C SER A 25 -2.30 -3.25 -6.16
N ALA A 26 -2.29 -3.80 -4.94
CA ALA A 26 -2.25 -3.01 -3.71
C ALA A 26 -0.86 -2.39 -3.47
N GLU A 27 0.22 -3.09 -3.84
CA GLU A 27 1.59 -2.56 -3.78
C GLU A 27 1.81 -1.42 -4.77
N ALA A 28 1.32 -1.58 -6.01
CA ALA A 28 1.34 -0.54 -7.02
C ALA A 28 0.53 0.68 -6.59
N PHE A 29 -0.65 0.47 -5.98
CA PHE A 29 -1.45 1.54 -5.41
C PHE A 29 -0.72 2.25 -4.26
N ASN A 30 -0.16 1.50 -3.31
CA ASN A 30 0.63 2.06 -2.20
C ASN A 30 1.85 2.86 -2.68
N SER A 31 2.50 2.43 -3.77
CA SER A 31 3.60 3.15 -4.41
C SER A 31 3.13 4.49 -4.98
N LYS A 32 2.04 4.49 -5.75
CA LYS A 32 1.42 5.70 -6.31
C LYS A 32 1.04 6.71 -5.23
N VAL A 33 0.41 6.25 -4.14
CA VAL A 33 0.04 7.10 -2.99
C VAL A 33 1.27 7.67 -2.28
N LYS A 34 2.35 6.89 -2.11
CA LYS A 34 3.60 7.38 -1.53
C LYS A 34 4.25 8.49 -2.37
N ILE A 35 4.29 8.32 -3.68
CA ILE A 35 4.81 9.33 -4.62
C ILE A 35 3.95 10.60 -4.53
N PHE A 36 2.63 10.45 -4.60
CA PHE A 36 1.70 11.57 -4.47
C PHE A 36 1.88 12.33 -3.15
N ARG A 37 2.02 11.61 -2.03
CA ARG A 37 2.31 12.21 -0.71
C ARG A 37 3.64 12.96 -0.68
N SER A 38 4.66 12.48 -1.39
CA SER A 38 5.97 13.14 -1.46
C SER A 38 5.94 14.46 -2.23
N GLN A 39 5.06 14.55 -3.24
CA GLN A 39 4.85 15.78 -4.04
C GLN A 39 4.05 16.83 -3.25
N MET A 40 3.19 16.38 -2.32
CA MET A 40 2.31 17.22 -1.51
C MET A 40 2.97 17.70 -0.19
N ARG A 41 4.29 17.91 -0.18
CA ARG A 41 5.02 18.40 1.02
C ARG A 41 4.52 19.79 1.42
N GLY A 42 3.70 19.86 2.47
CA GLY A 42 3.12 21.11 3.00
C GLY A 42 1.59 21.15 3.01
N ALA A 43 0.92 20.16 2.40
CA ALA A 43 -0.54 20.02 2.51
C ALA A 43 -0.92 19.56 3.93
N ARG A 44 -1.33 20.50 4.77
CA ARG A 44 -1.86 20.24 6.13
C ARG A 44 -3.33 19.79 6.11
N ASP A 45 -3.97 19.91 4.95
CA ASP A 45 -5.38 19.62 4.72
C ASP A 45 -5.57 18.19 4.18
N ARG A 46 -6.19 17.34 5.02
CA ARG A 46 -6.48 15.94 4.70
C ARG A 46 -7.56 15.82 3.63
N ASP A 47 -8.55 16.71 3.63
CA ASP A 47 -9.69 16.64 2.72
C ASP A 47 -9.26 17.00 1.31
N PHE A 48 -8.38 18.00 1.18
CA PHE A 48 -7.75 18.34 -0.10
C PHE A 48 -6.90 17.19 -0.66
N PHE A 49 -6.17 16.48 0.21
CA PHE A 49 -5.37 15.31 -0.18
C PHE A 49 -6.27 14.20 -0.73
N ILE A 50 -7.35 13.85 -0.02
CA ILE A 50 -8.29 12.81 -0.46
C ILE A 50 -9.00 13.22 -1.75
N PHE A 51 -9.46 14.47 -1.87
CA PHE A 51 -10.07 15.00 -3.10
C PHE A 51 -9.15 14.83 -4.32
N ARG A 52 -7.87 15.19 -4.19
CA ARG A 52 -6.88 15.05 -5.27
C ARG A 52 -6.52 13.60 -5.57
N LEU A 53 -6.46 12.75 -4.54
CA LEU A 53 -6.19 11.32 -4.70
C LEU A 53 -7.32 10.62 -5.47
N VAL A 54 -8.58 10.88 -5.11
CA VAL A 54 -9.75 10.37 -5.84
C VAL A 54 -9.72 10.87 -7.28
N LYS A 55 -9.48 12.17 -7.52
CA LYS A 55 -9.46 12.72 -8.89
C LYS A 55 -8.37 12.13 -9.80
N LEU A 56 -7.28 11.60 -9.25
CA LEU A 56 -6.15 11.05 -10.03
C LEU A 56 -6.23 9.53 -10.23
N TYR A 57 -6.95 8.82 -9.37
CA TYR A 57 -6.93 7.36 -9.31
C TYR A 57 -8.32 6.70 -9.29
N ALA A 58 -9.42 7.47 -9.32
CA ALA A 58 -10.79 7.02 -9.57
C ALA A 58 -11.21 7.41 -11.00
#